data_AF-B3EXF7-F1
#
_entry.id   AF-B3EXF7-F1
#
_cell.length_a   1.000
_cell.length_b   1.000
_cell.length_c   1.000
_cell.angle_alpha   90.00
_cell.angle_beta   90.00
_cell.angle_gamma   90.00
#
_symmetry.space_group_name_H-M   'P 1'
#
loop_
_entity.id
_entity.type
_entity.pdbx_description
1 polymer ?
#
loop_
_entity_poly.entity_id
_entity_poly.type
_entity_poly.pdbx_seq_one_letter_code
_entity_poly.pdbx_strand_id
1 'polypeptide(L)' 'SEEQIYRIDHYLGKEMVQNLMVLRFGNRIFGPIWNRNSVACVVLTFKEP' A
#
# COMPACT_ATOMS: atom_id res chain seq x y z
N SER A 1 1.87 -26.76 -5.92
CA SER A 1 2.54 -26.02 -4.83
C SER A 1 1.81 -24.69 -4.62
N GLU A 2 2.13 -23.91 -3.58
CA GLU A 2 1.53 -22.57 -3.39
C GLU A 2 1.78 -21.63 -4.58
N GLU A 3 2.89 -21.80 -5.31
CA GLU A 3 3.24 -21.00 -6.50
C GLU A 3 2.24 -21.12 -7.65
N GLN A 4 1.39 -22.17 -7.65
CA GLN A 4 0.37 -22.40 -8.66
C GLN A 4 -1.02 -21.90 -8.22
N ILE A 5 -1.13 -21.32 -7.02
CA ILE A 5 -2.40 -20.87 -6.43
C ILE A 5 -2.47 -19.35 -6.48
N TYR A 6 -3.42 -18.81 -7.25
CA TYR A 6 -3.67 -17.37 -7.38
C TYR A 6 -4.93 -16.98 -6.58
N ARG A 7 -4.72 -16.45 -5.37
CA ARG A 7 -5.82 -15.92 -4.54
C ARG A 7 -6.09 -14.47 -4.96
N ILE A 8 -7.30 -14.22 -5.45
CA ILE A 8 -7.68 -12.91 -5.97
C ILE A 8 -8.23 -12.03 -4.85
N ASP A 9 -7.63 -10.86 -4.69
CA ASP A 9 -8.20 -9.72 -3.98
C ASP A 9 -8.35 -8.57 -4.98
N HIS A 10 -9.59 -8.16 -5.24
CA HIS A 10 -9.90 -7.16 -6.26
C HIS A 10 -9.39 -5.75 -5.91
N TYR A 11 -9.08 -5.45 -4.64
CA TYR A 11 -8.45 -4.18 -4.28
C TYR A 11 -7.00 -4.11 -4.75
N LEU A 12 -6.27 -5.24 -4.80
CA LEU A 12 -4.89 -5.29 -5.28
C LEU A 12 -4.77 -4.97 -6.78
N GLY A 13 -5.86 -5.10 -7.53
CA GLY A 13 -5.94 -4.72 -8.94
C GLY A 13 -6.20 -3.23 -9.18
N LYS A 14 -6.49 -2.43 -8.14
CA LYS A 14 -6.77 -0.99 -8.30
C LYS A 14 -5.45 -0.22 -8.47
N GLU A 15 -5.38 0.63 -9.49
CA GLU A 15 -4.16 1.40 -9.83
C GLU A 15 -3.57 2.16 -8.64
N MET A 16 -4.42 2.81 -7.83
CA MET A 16 -3.97 3.55 -6.66
C MET A 16 -3.37 2.67 -5.56
N VAL A 17 -3.85 1.43 -5.43
CA VAL A 17 -3.29 0.46 -4.47
C VAL A 17 -1.91 -0.01 -4.96
N GLN A 18 -1.75 -0.26 -6.25
CA GLN A 18 -0.45 -0.61 -6.85
C GLN A 18 0.57 0.53 -6.73
N ASN A 19 0.12 1.78 -6.90
CA ASN A 19 0.97 2.97 -6.77
C ASN A 19 1.56 3.18 -5.36
N LEU A 20 0.97 2.59 -4.30
CA LEU A 20 1.53 2.69 -2.94
C LEU A 20 2.97 2.18 -2.87
N MET A 21 3.33 1.15 -3.64
CA MET A 21 4.70 0.61 -3.68
C MET A 21 5.68 1.62 -4.29
N VAL A 22 5.28 2.25 -5.40
CA VAL A 22 6.09 3.28 -6.09
C VAL A 22 6.27 4.51 -5.20
N LEU A 23 5.19 4.97 -4.56
CA LEU A 23 5.26 6.10 -3.63
C LEU A 23 6.19 5.82 -2.46
N ARG A 24 6.08 4.64 -1.81
CA ARG A 24 6.87 4.31 -0.62
C ARG A 24 8.34 4.04 -0.91
N PHE A 25 8.66 3.38 -2.02
CA PHE A 25 10.01 2.87 -2.27
C PHE A 25 10.71 3.50 -3.48
N GLY A 26 9.98 4.08 -4.42
CA GLY A 26 10.54 4.74 -5.60
C GLY A 26 11.02 6.18 -5.35
N ASN A 27 10.70 6.76 -4.20
CA ASN A 27 10.92 8.17 -3.90
C ASN A 27 11.80 8.37 -2.66
N ARG A 28 13.00 8.93 -2.83
CA ARG A 28 13.95 9.17 -1.72
C ARG A 28 13.40 10.09 -0.64
N ILE A 29 12.46 10.98 -0.97
CA ILE A 29 11.85 11.90 -0.01
C ILE A 29 10.92 11.19 0.98
N PHE A 30 10.25 10.11 0.57
CA PHE A 30 9.28 9.40 1.43
C PHE A 30 9.95 8.37 2.34
N GLY A 31 11.09 7.82 1.95
CA GLY A 31 11.81 6.81 2.74
C GLY A 31 12.11 7.24 4.19
N PRO A 32 12.78 8.38 4.44
CA PRO A 32 13.15 8.81 5.79
C PRO A 32 11.97 9.15 6.70
N ILE A 33 10.81 9.49 6.14
CA ILE A 33 9.62 9.89 6.90
C ILE A 33 8.58 8.78 7.03
N TRP A 34 8.75 7.64 6.35
CA TRP A 34 7.83 6.50 6.45
C TRP A 34 8.16 5.59 7.63
N ASN A 35 8.08 6.12 8.86
CA ASN A 35 8.32 5.37 10.10
C ASN A 35 7.62 6.00 11.32
N ARG A 36 7.66 5.30 12.47
CA ARG A 36 6.97 5.71 13.71
C ARG A 36 7.45 7.03 14.32
N ASN A 37 8.63 7.52 13.96
CA ASN A 37 9.15 8.80 14.47
C ASN A 37 8.55 9.98 13.71
N SER A 38 7.97 9.73 12.53
CA SER A 38 7.42 10.77 11.64
C SER A 38 5.92 10.59 11.36
N VAL A 39 5.38 9.38 11.52
CA VAL A 39 3.96 9.07 11.29
C VAL A 39 3.25 8.86 12.63
N ALA A 40 2.30 9.74 12.95
CA ALA A 40 1.50 9.65 14.17
C ALA A 40 0.39 8.60 14.09
N CYS A 41 -0.24 8.44 12.92
CA CYS A 41 -1.35 7.52 12.69
C CYS A 41 -1.46 7.17 11.20
N VAL A 42 -1.89 5.94 10.90
CA VAL A 42 -2.29 5.52 9.54
C VAL A 42 -3.78 5.18 9.59
N VAL A 43 -4.57 5.88 8.79
CA VAL A 43 -6.02 5.68 8.72
C VAL A 43 -6.37 5.00 7.39
N LEU A 44 -7.07 3.87 7.48
CA LEU A 44 -7.62 3.16 6.34
C LEU A 44 -9.14 3.23 6.44
N THR A 45 -9.78 3.84 5.45
CA THR A 45 -11.23 4.04 5.44
C THR A 45 -11.83 3.43 4.18
N PHE A 46 -12.90 2.68 4.38
CA PHE A 46 -13.81 2.25 3.32
C PHE A 46 -15.22 2.73 3.69
N LYS A 47 -15.96 3.25 2.72
CA LYS A 47 -17.33 3.71 2.90
C LYS A 47 -18.19 3.20 1.76
N GLU A 48 -19.32 2.62 2.10
CA GLU A 48 -20.45 2.38 1.20
C GLU A 48 -21.60 3.31 1.59
N PRO A 49 -22.49 3.67 0.66
CA PRO A 49 -23.67 4.48 0.93
C PRO A 49 -24.59 3.88 2.00
#